data_AF-A0A5N5KYP6-F1
#
_entry.id   AF-A0A5N5KYP6-F1
#
_cell.length_a   1.000
_cell.length_b   1.000
_cell.length_c   1.000
_cell.angle_alpha   90.00
_cell.angle_beta   90.00
_cell.angle_gamma   90.00
#
_symmetry.space_group_name_H-M   'P 1'
#
loop_
_entity.id
_entity.type
_entity.pdbx_description
1 polymer ?
#
loop_
_entity_poly.entity_id
_entity_poly.type
_entity_poly.pdbx_seq_one_letter_code
_entity_poly.pdbx_strand_id
1 'polypeptide(L)'
;MFVHAGVQHILGNLILQLLLGIPLELVHKGFEVGMVYLGGVLAGSLASSIFDPYSALVGASGGVYALIGGYFMNAVVNFREMIPLLGVFRITVIVLIVGTDMGFALYRRFLSDAAGIRVSFVAHIGGGIAGMTIGYVFFSNYNQKLLRDPRFWFCIVGYIFFLLFAVFFNIFLSPAPR
;
A
#
# COMPACT_ATOMS: atom_id res chain seq x y z
N MET A 1 -8.94 5.16 7.18
CA MET A 1 -8.41 6.24 6.32
C MET A 1 -8.34 7.59 7.04
N PHE A 2 -9.47 8.18 7.45
CA PHE A 2 -9.47 9.56 7.98
C PHE A 2 -9.15 9.69 9.49
N VAL A 3 -9.48 8.68 10.28
CA VAL A 3 -9.22 8.65 11.73
C VAL A 3 -7.79 8.19 12.00
N HIS A 4 -7.09 8.81 12.94
CA HIS A 4 -5.69 8.50 13.26
C HIS A 4 -5.46 8.33 14.78
N ALA A 5 -4.57 7.41 15.14
CA ALA A 5 -4.13 7.15 16.52
C ALA A 5 -3.10 8.19 17.03
N GLY A 6 -3.45 9.48 16.96
CA GLY A 6 -2.63 10.58 17.50
C GLY A 6 -1.85 11.39 16.46
N VAL A 7 -1.24 12.49 16.94
CA VAL A 7 -0.61 13.53 16.11
C VAL A 7 0.56 12.99 15.28
N GLN A 8 1.46 12.21 15.89
CA GLN A 8 2.58 11.62 15.16
C GLN A 8 2.10 10.69 14.04
N HIS A 9 0.99 9.97 14.26
CA HIS A 9 0.46 9.04 13.27
C HIS A 9 -0.13 9.78 12.06
N ILE A 10 -0.90 10.86 12.26
CA ILE A 10 -1.42 11.66 11.14
C ILE A 10 -0.29 12.40 10.40
N LEU A 11 0.67 12.99 11.11
CA LEU A 11 1.78 13.70 10.47
C LEU A 11 2.65 12.75 9.64
N GLY A 12 2.97 11.56 10.15
CA GLY A 12 3.73 10.55 9.41
C GLY A 12 3.01 10.13 8.13
N ASN A 13 1.70 9.85 8.21
CA ASN A 13 0.90 9.52 7.03
C ASN A 13 0.87 10.66 6.00
N LEU A 14 0.63 11.90 6.44
CA LEU A 14 0.57 13.05 5.54
C LEU A 14 1.90 13.30 4.84
N ILE A 15 3.01 13.29 5.58
CA ILE A 15 4.34 13.52 5.00
C ILE A 15 4.64 12.45 3.95
N LEU A 16 4.46 11.17 4.28
CA LEU A 16 4.73 10.08 3.34
C LEU A 16 3.77 10.10 2.15
N GLN A 17 2.49 10.38 2.38
CA GLN A 17 1.49 10.47 1.32
C GLN A 17 1.83 11.58 0.33
N LEU A 18 2.22 12.76 0.79
CA LEU A 18 2.58 13.88 -0.09
C LEU A 18 3.91 13.63 -0.80
N LEU A 19 4.91 13.13 -0.07
CA LEU A 19 6.25 12.84 -0.60
C LEU A 19 6.21 11.80 -1.73
N LEU A 20 5.33 10.79 -1.62
CA LEU A 20 5.19 9.72 -2.61
C LEU A 20 4.11 10.02 -3.65
N GLY A 21 3.00 10.60 -3.21
CA GLY A 21 1.83 10.86 -4.04
C GLY A 21 2.06 11.97 -5.06
N ILE A 22 2.63 13.11 -4.66
CA ILE A 22 2.83 14.26 -5.56
C ILE A 22 3.71 13.86 -6.77
N PRO A 23 4.88 13.21 -6.60
CA PRO A 23 5.68 12.81 -7.76
C PRO A 23 4.98 11.80 -8.67
N LEU A 24 4.20 10.86 -8.11
CA LEU A 24 3.42 9.92 -8.92
C LEU A 24 2.31 10.65 -9.69
N GLU A 25 1.62 11.61 -9.08
CA GLU A 25 0.52 12.35 -9.69
C GLU A 25 1.01 13.23 -10.84
N LEU A 26 2.20 13.83 -10.69
CA LEU A 26 2.83 14.62 -11.76
C LEU A 26 3.12 13.78 -13.01
N VAL A 27 3.45 12.50 -12.84
CA VAL A 27 3.77 11.57 -13.94
C VAL A 27 2.53 10.87 -14.49
N HIS A 28 1.71 10.31 -13.62
CA HIS A 28 0.63 9.37 -13.96
C HIS A 28 -0.78 9.96 -13.86
N LYS A 29 -0.92 11.20 -13.37
CA LYS A 29 -2.19 11.90 -13.09
C LYS A 29 -2.94 11.37 -11.86
N GLY A 30 -3.84 12.21 -11.36
CA GLY A 30 -4.47 12.02 -10.06
C GLY A 30 -5.42 10.83 -9.99
N PHE A 31 -6.05 10.43 -11.11
CA PHE A 31 -6.96 9.30 -11.13
C PHE A 31 -6.23 7.98 -10.87
N GLU A 32 -5.12 7.76 -11.57
CA GLU A 32 -4.26 6.57 -11.49
C GLU A 32 -3.68 6.42 -10.09
N VAL A 33 -3.15 7.50 -9.52
CA VAL A 33 -2.64 7.54 -8.15
C VAL A 33 -3.76 7.30 -7.14
N GLY A 34 -4.93 7.90 -7.36
CA GLY A 34 -6.12 7.71 -6.55
C GLY A 34 -6.58 6.24 -6.52
N MET A 35 -6.60 5.56 -7.67
CA MET A 35 -6.97 4.15 -7.78
C MET A 35 -6.00 3.23 -7.03
N VAL A 36 -4.69 3.49 -7.12
CA VAL A 36 -3.66 2.75 -6.36
C VAL A 36 -3.86 2.98 -4.86
N TYR A 37 -4.04 4.23 -4.43
CA TYR A 37 -4.21 4.57 -3.03
C TYR A 37 -5.48 3.96 -2.43
N LEU A 38 -6.64 4.16 -3.06
CA LEU A 38 -7.92 3.64 -2.59
C LEU A 38 -7.96 2.11 -2.62
N GLY A 39 -7.39 1.50 -3.65
CA GLY A 39 -7.28 0.04 -3.72
C GLY A 39 -6.43 -0.53 -2.59
N GLY A 40 -5.29 0.10 -2.27
CA GLY A 40 -4.51 -0.34 -1.11
C GLY A 40 -5.17 -0.06 0.24
N VAL A 41 -5.95 1.02 0.39
CA VAL A 41 -6.78 1.22 1.59
C VAL A 41 -7.79 0.09 1.76
N LEU A 42 -8.50 -0.28 0.69
CA LEU A 42 -9.47 -1.38 0.71
C LEU A 42 -8.78 -2.71 1.03
N ALA A 43 -7.70 -3.02 0.33
CA ALA A 43 -7.03 -4.31 0.50
C ALA A 43 -6.31 -4.43 1.84
N GLY A 44 -5.66 -3.37 2.31
CA GLY A 44 -5.08 -3.32 3.66
C GLY A 44 -6.14 -3.51 4.73
N SER A 45 -7.29 -2.85 4.59
CA SER A 45 -8.40 -2.97 5.54
C SER A 45 -8.95 -4.40 5.61
N LEU A 46 -9.19 -5.01 4.46
CA LEU A 46 -9.68 -6.38 4.35
C LEU A 46 -8.66 -7.42 4.82
N ALA A 47 -7.37 -7.23 4.52
CA ALA A 47 -6.31 -8.10 5.02
C ALA A 47 -6.22 -8.02 6.55
N SER A 48 -6.27 -6.81 7.10
CA SER A 48 -6.30 -6.60 8.56
C SER A 48 -7.50 -7.28 9.21
N SER A 49 -8.69 -7.23 8.61
CA SER A 49 -9.88 -7.84 9.22
C SER A 49 -9.85 -9.37 9.23
N ILE A 50 -9.06 -9.99 8.34
CA ILE A 50 -8.87 -11.46 8.32
C ILE A 50 -7.76 -11.88 9.28
N PHE A 51 -6.60 -11.24 9.21
CA PHE A 51 -5.38 -11.74 9.87
C PHE A 51 -5.02 -11.00 11.16
N ASP A 52 -5.62 -9.84 11.43
CA ASP A 52 -5.39 -9.04 12.64
C ASP A 52 -6.68 -8.35 13.13
N PRO A 53 -7.80 -9.10 13.31
CA PRO A 53 -9.14 -8.55 13.55
C PRO A 53 -9.29 -7.79 14.87
N TYR A 54 -8.40 -8.00 15.83
CA TYR A 54 -8.48 -7.41 17.16
C TYR A 54 -7.55 -6.20 17.35
N SER A 55 -6.74 -5.85 16.34
CA SER A 55 -5.93 -4.63 16.37
C SER A 55 -6.72 -3.44 15.81
N ALA A 56 -6.36 -2.22 16.21
CA ALA A 56 -7.04 -1.04 15.72
C ALA A 56 -6.72 -0.81 14.23
N LEU A 57 -7.78 -0.73 13.41
CA LEU A 57 -7.67 -0.35 12.00
C LEU A 57 -7.99 1.14 11.85
N VAL A 58 -6.96 1.98 12.02
CA VAL A 58 -7.06 3.43 11.88
C VAL A 58 -5.90 3.96 11.05
N GLY A 59 -6.12 5.07 10.37
CA GLY A 59 -5.12 5.77 9.58
C GLY A 59 -5.29 5.62 8.07
N ALA A 60 -4.51 6.42 7.36
CA ALA A 60 -4.36 6.43 5.91
C ALA A 60 -3.29 5.43 5.40
N SER A 61 -2.61 4.73 6.31
CA SER A 61 -1.37 4.02 6.03
C SER A 61 -1.52 2.87 5.04
N GLY A 62 -2.67 2.19 4.98
CA GLY A 62 -2.94 1.21 3.92
C GLY A 62 -2.78 1.81 2.51
N GLY A 63 -3.23 3.05 2.30
CA GLY A 63 -3.02 3.80 1.07
C GLY A 63 -1.60 4.31 0.89
N VAL A 64 -0.94 4.76 1.96
CA VAL A 64 0.47 5.18 1.92
C VAL A 64 1.38 4.03 1.51
N TYR A 65 1.20 2.84 2.09
CA TYR A 65 1.92 1.64 1.69
C TYR A 65 1.55 1.20 0.27
N ALA A 66 0.32 1.47 -0.18
CA ALA A 66 -0.05 1.29 -1.58
C ALA A 66 0.76 2.19 -2.51
N LEU A 67 0.93 3.47 -2.16
CA LEU A 67 1.77 4.39 -2.91
C LEU A 67 3.21 3.91 -2.94
N ILE A 68 3.76 3.46 -1.81
CA ILE A 68 5.09 2.84 -1.74
C ILE A 68 5.20 1.67 -2.73
N GLY A 69 4.26 0.72 -2.66
CA GLY A 69 4.25 -0.47 -3.53
C GLY A 69 4.12 -0.11 -5.00
N GLY A 70 3.25 0.84 -5.32
CA GLY A 70 3.09 1.37 -6.67
C GLY A 70 4.34 2.09 -7.17
N TYR A 71 5.02 2.85 -6.31
CA TYR A 71 6.26 3.54 -6.63
C TYR A 71 7.40 2.56 -6.92
N PHE A 72 7.50 1.48 -6.11
CA PHE A 72 8.41 0.37 -6.36
C PHE A 72 8.09 -0.32 -7.69
N MET A 73 6.83 -0.66 -7.94
CA MET A 73 6.43 -1.30 -9.19
C MET A 73 6.70 -0.41 -10.40
N ASN A 74 6.40 0.88 -10.31
CA ASN A 74 6.73 1.87 -11.33
C ASN A 74 8.24 1.90 -11.62
N ALA A 75 9.09 1.84 -10.58
CA ALA A 75 10.53 1.78 -10.75
C ALA A 75 10.99 0.48 -11.42
N VAL A 76 10.41 -0.67 -11.06
CA VAL A 76 10.73 -1.98 -11.64
C VAL A 76 10.33 -2.07 -13.12
N VAL A 77 9.09 -1.71 -13.45
CA VAL A 77 8.55 -1.84 -14.81
C VAL A 77 9.24 -0.87 -15.78
N ASN A 78 9.56 0.34 -15.30
CA ASN A 78 10.17 1.38 -16.12
C ASN A 78 11.69 1.49 -15.91
N PHE A 79 12.33 0.53 -15.24
CA PHE A 79 13.75 0.61 -14.86
C PHE A 79 14.66 0.82 -16.06
N ARG A 80 14.35 0.19 -17.20
CA ARG A 80 15.13 0.28 -18.44
C ARG A 80 15.13 1.68 -19.07
N GLU A 81 14.10 2.46 -18.81
CA GLU A 81 13.96 3.84 -19.31
C GLU A 81 14.61 4.86 -18.36
N MET A 82 15.02 4.43 -17.16
CA MET A 82 15.66 5.29 -16.18
C MET A 82 17.18 5.28 -16.35
N ILE A 83 17.82 6.43 -16.08
CA ILE A 83 19.26 6.47 -15.87
C ILE A 83 19.59 5.53 -14.70
N PRO A 84 20.44 4.49 -14.86
CA PRO A 84 20.60 3.43 -13.88
C PRO A 84 20.92 3.93 -12.47
N LEU A 85 21.78 4.94 -12.36
CA LEU A 85 22.15 5.56 -11.07
C LEU A 85 20.94 6.17 -10.36
N LEU A 86 20.07 6.87 -11.09
CA LEU A 86 18.86 7.47 -10.55
C LEU A 86 17.81 6.42 -10.19
N GLY A 87 17.71 5.35 -11.00
CA GLY A 87 16.83 4.21 -10.70
C GLY A 87 17.22 3.51 -9.40
N VAL A 88 18.52 3.21 -9.21
CA VAL A 88 19.03 2.61 -7.97
C VAL A 88 18.82 3.55 -6.79
N PHE A 89 19.20 4.83 -6.89
CA PHE A 89 18.99 5.80 -5.83
C PHE A 89 17.52 5.90 -5.40
N ARG A 90 16.60 5.95 -6.36
CA ARG A 90 15.16 6.01 -6.11
C ARG A 90 14.67 4.78 -5.34
N ILE A 91 15.06 3.58 -5.77
CA ILE A 91 14.70 2.33 -5.07
C ILE A 91 15.29 2.30 -3.66
N THR A 92 16.55 2.69 -3.49
CA THR A 92 17.20 2.74 -2.18
C THR A 92 16.48 3.68 -1.22
N VAL A 93 16.12 4.89 -1.65
CA VAL A 93 15.38 5.85 -0.82
C VAL A 93 14.03 5.28 -0.39
N ILE A 94 13.29 4.63 -1.30
CA ILE A 94 12.01 3.98 -0.96
C ILE A 94 12.23 2.89 0.09
N VAL A 95 13.20 2.01 -0.11
CA VAL A 95 13.51 0.93 0.83
C VAL A 95 13.88 1.48 2.21
N LEU A 96 14.65 2.57 2.28
CA LEU A 96 15.00 3.20 3.55
C LEU A 96 13.79 3.83 4.25
N ILE A 97 12.92 4.53 3.50
CA ILE A 97 11.69 5.11 4.04
C ILE A 97 10.79 4.01 4.60
N VAL A 98 10.56 2.95 3.83
CA VAL A 98 9.73 1.80 4.22
C VAL A 98 10.32 1.07 5.41
N GLY A 99 11.63 0.78 5.37
CA GLY A 99 12.31 0.10 6.45
C GLY A 99 12.24 0.88 7.76
N THR A 100 12.34 2.22 7.68
CA THR A 100 12.24 3.09 8.85
C THR A 100 10.81 3.17 9.38
N ASP A 101 9.82 3.41 8.53
CA ASP A 101 8.41 3.49 8.96
C ASP A 101 7.91 2.15 9.50
N MET A 102 8.23 1.06 8.81
CA MET A 102 7.87 -0.29 9.22
C MET A 102 8.61 -0.71 10.49
N GLY A 103 9.90 -0.41 10.58
CA GLY A 103 10.71 -0.65 11.78
C GLY A 103 10.14 0.11 12.99
N PHE A 104 9.70 1.35 12.79
CA PHE A 104 9.07 2.13 13.84
C PHE A 104 7.67 1.60 14.22
N ALA A 105 6.89 1.10 13.26
CA ALA A 105 5.63 0.41 13.54
C ALA A 105 5.83 -0.88 14.35
N LEU A 106 6.83 -1.70 13.99
CA LEU A 106 7.18 -2.93 14.71
C LEU A 106 7.74 -2.64 16.11
N TYR A 107 8.63 -1.66 16.25
CA TYR A 107 9.15 -1.20 17.54
C TYR A 107 8.01 -0.81 18.49
N ARG A 108 7.06 0.00 18.00
CA ARG A 108 5.88 0.38 18.79
C ARG A 108 4.98 -0.79 19.16
N ARG A 109 4.91 -1.83 18.31
CA ARG A 109 4.07 -3.01 18.54
C ARG A 109 4.66 -3.98 19.54
N PHE A 110 5.97 -4.21 19.49
CA PHE A 110 6.61 -5.32 20.20
C PHE A 110 7.56 -4.89 21.33
N LEU A 111 8.14 -3.68 21.25
CA LEU A 111 9.22 -3.25 22.14
C LEU A 111 8.86 -2.03 23.01
N SER A 112 7.77 -1.35 22.68
CA SER A 112 7.29 -0.20 23.44
C SER A 112 6.14 -0.59 24.36
N ASP A 113 6.34 -0.41 25.67
CA ASP A 113 5.29 -0.55 26.69
C ASP A 113 4.34 0.65 26.75
N ALA A 114 4.52 1.65 25.88
CA ALA A 114 3.64 2.81 25.82
C ALA A 114 2.18 2.40 25.58
N ALA A 115 1.27 2.91 26.42
CA ALA A 115 -0.18 2.67 26.41
C ALA A 115 -0.93 3.30 25.20
N GLY A 116 -0.34 3.25 24.01
CA GLY A 116 -0.90 3.75 22.77
C GLY A 116 -1.76 2.71 22.03
N ILE A 117 -2.64 3.20 21.16
CA ILE A 117 -3.45 2.35 20.28
C ILE A 117 -2.52 1.57 19.33
N ARG A 118 -2.62 0.24 19.38
CA ARG A 118 -1.84 -0.65 18.50
C ARG A 118 -2.54 -0.74 17.13
N VAL A 119 -1.93 -0.12 16.13
CA VAL A 119 -2.43 -0.12 14.74
C VAL A 119 -2.03 -1.41 14.03
N SER A 120 -2.88 -1.93 13.15
CA SER A 120 -2.58 -3.16 12.41
C SER A 120 -1.41 -3.01 11.44
N PHE A 121 -0.40 -3.86 11.60
CA PHE A 121 0.73 -4.00 10.66
C PHE A 121 0.31 -4.76 9.38
N VAL A 122 -0.68 -5.66 9.49
CA VAL A 122 -1.20 -6.39 8.32
C VAL A 122 -1.80 -5.43 7.30
N ALA A 123 -2.44 -4.35 7.77
CA ALA A 123 -2.97 -3.32 6.89
C ALA A 123 -1.88 -2.69 5.99
N HIS A 124 -0.66 -2.52 6.51
CA HIS A 124 0.46 -1.99 5.75
C HIS A 124 0.95 -2.98 4.69
N ILE A 125 1.12 -4.26 5.05
CA ILE A 125 1.50 -5.30 4.10
C ILE A 125 0.46 -5.46 2.99
N GLY A 126 -0.82 -5.58 3.37
CA GLY A 126 -1.92 -5.73 2.42
C GLY A 126 -2.01 -4.54 1.46
N GLY A 127 -1.88 -3.32 2.00
CA GLY A 127 -1.80 -2.10 1.21
C GLY A 127 -0.62 -2.08 0.24
N GLY A 128 0.58 -2.47 0.71
CA GLY A 128 1.79 -2.51 -0.12
C GLY A 128 1.73 -3.52 -1.26
N ILE A 129 1.24 -4.74 -1.00
CA ILE A 129 1.06 -5.77 -2.03
C ILE A 129 0.02 -5.32 -3.05
N ALA A 130 -1.12 -4.79 -2.60
CA ALA A 130 -2.12 -4.23 -3.50
C ALA A 130 -1.58 -3.05 -4.32
N GLY A 131 -0.76 -2.19 -3.71
CA GLY A 131 -0.08 -1.10 -4.39
C GLY A 131 0.84 -1.58 -5.50
N MET A 132 1.59 -2.68 -5.28
CA MET A 132 2.42 -3.28 -6.31
C MET A 132 1.59 -3.82 -7.48
N THR A 133 0.50 -4.54 -7.20
CA THR A 133 -0.33 -5.15 -8.28
C THR A 133 -1.16 -4.12 -9.03
N ILE A 134 -1.81 -3.19 -8.33
CA ILE A 134 -2.59 -2.11 -8.96
C ILE A 134 -1.66 -1.11 -9.63
N GLY A 135 -0.51 -0.81 -9.01
CA GLY A 135 0.54 0.01 -9.63
C GLY A 135 1.07 -0.59 -10.93
N TYR A 136 1.14 -1.92 -11.05
CA TYR A 136 1.44 -2.56 -12.33
C TYR A 136 0.40 -2.21 -13.40
N VAL A 137 -0.88 -2.18 -13.03
CA VAL A 137 -1.97 -1.86 -13.95
C VAL A 137 -1.95 -0.40 -14.39
N PHE A 138 -1.72 0.53 -13.46
CA PHE A 138 -1.85 1.97 -13.73
C PHE A 138 -0.54 2.70 -14.05
N PHE A 139 0.62 2.19 -13.61
CA PHE A 139 1.93 2.85 -13.81
C PHE A 139 2.82 2.14 -14.83
N SER A 140 2.29 1.15 -15.55
CA SER A 140 2.99 0.53 -16.66
C SER A 140 3.05 1.45 -17.88
N ASN A 141 4.12 1.30 -18.67
CA ASN A 141 4.34 2.09 -19.87
C ASN A 141 3.19 1.88 -20.89
N TYR A 142 2.45 2.95 -21.20
CA TYR A 142 1.33 2.96 -22.15
C TYR A 142 1.68 2.46 -23.56
N ASN A 143 2.97 2.44 -23.93
CA ASN A 143 3.42 1.90 -25.21
C ASN A 143 3.39 0.36 -25.27
N GLN A 144 3.25 -0.32 -24.13
CA GLN A 144 3.07 -1.76 -24.10
C GLN A 144 1.62 -2.14 -24.41
N LYS A 145 1.42 -3.21 -25.19
CA LYS A 145 0.09 -3.80 -25.41
C LYS A 145 -0.40 -4.49 -24.13
N LEU A 146 -0.75 -3.70 -23.11
CA LEU A 146 -1.05 -4.14 -21.74
C LEU A 146 -2.08 -5.28 -21.70
N LEU A 147 -3.10 -5.20 -22.56
CA LEU A 147 -4.14 -6.23 -22.68
C LEU A 147 -3.63 -7.60 -23.14
N ARG A 148 -2.47 -7.65 -23.80
CA ARG A 148 -1.81 -8.91 -24.21
C ARG A 148 -0.85 -9.44 -23.15
N ASP A 149 -0.56 -8.64 -22.12
CA ASP A 149 0.32 -9.06 -21.04
C ASP A 149 -0.46 -9.90 -20.03
N PRO A 150 -0.12 -11.19 -19.82
CA PRO A 150 -0.80 -12.01 -18.83
C PRO A 150 -0.67 -11.44 -17.41
N ARG A 151 0.43 -10.74 -17.08
CA ARG A 151 0.67 -10.17 -15.74
C ARG A 151 -0.37 -9.11 -15.38
N PHE A 152 -0.84 -8.36 -16.36
CA PHE A 152 -1.94 -7.39 -16.20
C PHE A 152 -3.21 -8.07 -15.70
N TRP A 153 -3.61 -9.17 -16.37
CA TRP A 153 -4.79 -9.93 -15.98
C TRP A 153 -4.61 -10.65 -14.65
N PHE A 154 -3.42 -11.19 -14.36
CA PHE A 154 -3.13 -11.76 -13.03
C PHE A 154 -3.30 -10.73 -11.92
N CYS A 155 -2.86 -9.48 -12.11
CA CYS A 155 -3.03 -8.42 -11.12
C CYS A 155 -4.52 -8.10 -10.89
N ILE A 156 -5.30 -7.95 -11.96
CA ILE A 156 -6.74 -7.63 -11.87
C ILE A 156 -7.52 -8.78 -11.25
N VAL A 157 -7.39 -9.99 -11.79
CA VAL A 157 -8.12 -11.17 -11.34
C VAL A 157 -7.72 -11.51 -9.90
N GLY A 158 -6.43 -11.45 -9.57
CA GLY A 158 -5.95 -11.70 -8.22
C GLY A 158 -6.52 -10.70 -7.20
N TYR A 159 -6.59 -9.43 -7.56
CA TYR A 159 -7.18 -8.40 -6.70
C TYR A 159 -8.70 -8.61 -6.50
N ILE A 160 -9.45 -8.86 -7.58
CA ILE A 160 -10.89 -9.14 -7.51
C ILE A 160 -11.16 -10.40 -6.67
N PHE A 161 -10.42 -11.47 -6.91
CA PHE A 161 -10.54 -12.71 -6.15
C PHE A 161 -10.29 -12.47 -4.67
N PHE A 162 -9.22 -11.74 -4.33
CA PHE A 162 -8.93 -11.38 -2.94
C PHE A 162 -10.08 -10.59 -2.30
N LEU A 163 -10.65 -9.59 -2.99
CA LEU A 163 -11.78 -8.82 -2.47
C LEU A 163 -12.99 -9.72 -2.20
N LEU A 164 -13.37 -10.57 -3.16
CA LEU A 164 -14.51 -11.48 -3.03
C LEU A 164 -14.31 -12.47 -1.88
N PHE A 165 -13.12 -13.07 -1.81
CA PHE A 165 -12.75 -13.97 -0.73
C PHE A 165 -12.81 -13.27 0.63
N ALA A 166 -12.23 -12.06 0.73
CA ALA A 166 -12.18 -11.33 1.98
C ALA A 166 -13.58 -10.90 2.45
N VAL A 167 -14.42 -10.42 1.55
CA VAL A 167 -15.82 -10.08 1.88
C VAL A 167 -16.57 -11.33 2.34
N PHE A 168 -16.45 -12.43 1.61
CA PHE A 168 -17.06 -13.70 2.01
C PHE A 168 -16.58 -14.14 3.40
N PHE A 169 -15.26 -14.12 3.64
CA PHE A 169 -14.69 -14.46 4.94
C PHE A 169 -15.26 -13.58 6.06
N ASN A 170 -15.35 -12.27 5.83
CA ASN A 170 -15.86 -11.34 6.84
C ASN A 170 -17.35 -11.58 7.16
N ILE A 171 -18.16 -11.96 6.18
CA ILE A 171 -19.60 -12.23 6.37
C ILE A 171 -19.82 -13.56 7.11
N PHE A 172 -19.12 -14.62 6.70
CA PHE A 172 -19.46 -15.99 7.11
C PHE A 172 -18.51 -16.61 8.13
N LEU A 173 -17.25 -16.17 8.16
CA LEU A 173 -16.17 -16.84 8.90
C LEU A 173 -15.46 -15.94 9.92
N SER A 174 -15.77 -14.64 9.96
CA SER A 174 -15.04 -13.68 10.79
C SER A 174 -15.10 -14.05 12.29
N PRO A 175 -13.94 -14.10 12.98
CA PRO A 175 -13.89 -14.28 14.42
C PRO A 175 -14.08 -12.96 15.20
N ALA A 176 -14.21 -11.82 14.49
CA ALA A 176 -14.42 -10.52 15.11
C ALA A 176 -15.83 -10.45 15.77
N PRO A 177 -15.98 -9.77 16.91
CA PRO A 177 -17.29 -9.55 17.52
C PRO A 177 -18.21 -8.82 16.55
N ARG A 178 -19.46 -9.28 16.44
CA ARG A 178 -20.51 -8.62 15.63
C ARG A 178 -21.10 -7.43 16.37
#